data_AF-A0A7G9SA11-F1
#
_entry.id   AF-A0A7G9SA11-F1
#
_cell.length_a   1.000
_cell.length_b   1.000
_cell.length_c   1.000
_cell.angle_alpha   90.00
_cell.angle_beta   90.00
_cell.angle_gamma   90.00
#
_symmetry.space_group_name_H-M   'P 1'
#
loop_
_entity.id
_entity.type
_entity.pdbx_description
1 polymer ?
#
loop_
_entity_poly.entity_id
_entity_poly.type
_entity_poly.pdbx_seq_one_letter_code
_entity_poly.pdbx_strand_id
1 'polypeptide(L)'
;MTKHLVLALTGLAVSLPAMAQPDAPREVSIPFAANGGIRDWEAEGDKSILLRDRTNRWYRATFVGRCPRVGYSNTLVFETDPSGTFDRFSSIKSEYGNCQVGSIVRAEAPKSKGGK
;
A
#
# COMPACT_ATOMS: atom_id res chain seq x y z
N MET A 1 48.73 -38.12 -37.29
CA MET A 1 48.76 -38.77 -35.96
C MET A 1 49.24 -37.77 -34.93
N THR A 2 48.35 -37.07 -34.22
CA THR A 2 48.72 -36.38 -32.96
C THR A 2 47.53 -36.40 -32.01
N LYS A 3 47.85 -36.77 -30.78
CA LYS A 3 47.03 -37.36 -29.71
C LYS A 3 46.33 -36.27 -28.89
N HIS A 4 45.17 -36.64 -28.36
CA HIS A 4 44.25 -35.86 -27.53
C HIS A 4 44.88 -35.21 -26.30
N LEU A 5 44.28 -34.11 -25.83
CA LEU A 5 44.06 -33.92 -24.40
C LEU A 5 42.83 -33.01 -24.16
N VAL A 6 41.70 -33.63 -23.79
CA VAL A 6 40.51 -32.93 -23.28
C VAL A 6 40.63 -32.91 -21.77
N LEU A 7 40.81 -31.72 -21.19
CA LEU A 7 40.81 -31.49 -19.75
C LEU A 7 39.36 -31.25 -19.29
N ALA A 8 38.76 -32.20 -18.59
CA ALA A 8 37.43 -32.05 -18.02
C ALA A 8 37.53 -31.37 -16.63
N LEU A 9 37.06 -30.12 -16.54
CA LEU A 9 36.84 -29.42 -15.26
C LEU A 9 35.42 -29.77 -14.76
N THR A 10 35.31 -30.53 -13.68
CA THR A 10 34.06 -30.77 -12.96
C THR A 10 33.76 -29.60 -12.02
N GLY A 11 32.80 -28.76 -12.37
CA GLY A 11 32.33 -27.66 -11.52
C GLY A 11 31.40 -28.15 -10.39
N LEU A 12 31.71 -27.79 -9.14
CA LEU A 12 30.78 -27.94 -8.02
C LEU A 12 29.66 -26.91 -8.13
N ALA A 13 28.42 -27.37 -8.33
CA ALA A 13 27.24 -26.52 -8.23
C ALA A 13 26.85 -26.36 -6.76
N VAL A 14 27.07 -25.17 -6.20
CA VAL A 14 26.54 -24.79 -4.88
C VAL A 14 25.10 -24.31 -5.07
N SER A 15 24.13 -25.03 -4.54
CA SER A 15 22.71 -24.63 -4.56
C SER A 15 22.47 -23.58 -3.47
N LEU A 16 22.27 -22.33 -3.86
CA LEU A 16 21.81 -21.27 -2.95
C LEU A 16 20.31 -21.48 -2.65
N PRO A 17 19.87 -21.32 -1.40
CA PRO A 17 18.45 -21.36 -1.08
C PRO A 17 17.74 -20.19 -1.77
N ALA A 18 16.71 -20.50 -2.55
CA ALA A 18 15.83 -19.49 -3.11
C ALA A 18 15.06 -18.82 -1.97
N MET A 19 15.40 -17.57 -1.65
CA MET A 19 14.60 -16.77 -0.74
C MET A 19 13.26 -16.47 -1.43
N ALA A 20 12.16 -16.89 -0.80
CA ALA A 20 10.83 -16.56 -1.28
C ALA A 20 10.65 -15.04 -1.22
N GLN A 21 10.40 -14.43 -2.38
CA GLN A 21 10.04 -13.02 -2.47
C GLN A 21 8.68 -12.85 -1.77
N PRO A 22 8.51 -11.88 -0.85
CA PRO A 22 7.18 -11.56 -0.33
C PRO A 22 6.25 -11.23 -1.49
N ASP A 23 5.03 -11.78 -1.47
CA ASP A 23 4.01 -11.42 -2.46
C ASP A 23 3.80 -9.91 -2.46
N ALA A 24 3.72 -9.33 -3.66
CA ALA A 24 3.41 -7.91 -3.80
C ALA A 24 2.06 -7.63 -3.12
N PRO A 25 1.93 -6.52 -2.34
CA PRO A 25 0.68 -6.15 -1.73
C PRO A 25 -0.44 -6.08 -2.77
N ARG A 26 -1.54 -6.78 -2.51
CA ARG A 26 -2.70 -6.80 -3.40
C ARG A 26 -3.50 -5.51 -3.26
N GLU A 27 -3.87 -4.95 -4.41
CA GLU A 27 -4.81 -3.83 -4.52
C GLU A 27 -6.19 -4.21 -3.97
N VAL A 28 -6.78 -3.38 -3.11
CA VAL A 28 -8.09 -3.60 -2.47
C VAL A 28 -8.95 -2.34 -2.49
N SER A 29 -10.20 -2.46 -2.05
CA SER A 29 -11.11 -1.33 -1.88
C SER A 29 -11.82 -1.38 -0.52
N ILE A 30 -12.37 -0.24 -0.11
CA ILE A 30 -13.18 -0.07 1.10
C ILE A 30 -14.64 0.19 0.67
N PRO A 31 -15.54 -0.79 0.81
CA PRO A 31 -16.94 -0.61 0.41
C PRO A 31 -17.68 0.33 1.36
N PHE A 32 -18.75 0.94 0.86
CA PHE A 32 -19.63 1.84 1.63
C PHE A 32 -18.91 3.04 2.26
N ALA A 33 -17.76 3.44 1.73
CA ALA A 33 -16.98 4.57 2.25
C ALA A 33 -17.79 5.88 2.19
N ALA A 34 -18.59 6.09 1.15
CA ALA A 34 -19.49 7.24 1.03
C ALA A 34 -20.56 7.31 2.14
N ASN A 35 -20.82 6.19 2.82
CA ASN A 35 -21.82 6.06 3.88
C ASN A 35 -21.15 5.94 5.27
N GLY A 36 -20.02 6.62 5.47
CA GLY A 36 -19.26 6.56 6.74
C GLY A 36 -18.52 5.23 6.94
N GLY A 37 -18.15 4.56 5.85
CA GLY A 37 -17.38 3.30 5.89
C GLY A 37 -15.97 3.46 6.46
N ILE A 38 -15.39 4.67 6.37
CA ILE A 38 -14.09 5.02 6.94
C ILE A 38 -14.33 5.77 8.25
N ARG A 39 -13.76 5.25 9.35
CA ARG A 39 -14.02 5.74 10.71
C ARG A 39 -12.85 6.48 11.35
N ASP A 40 -11.65 6.22 10.86
CA ASP A 40 -10.43 6.77 11.43
C ASP A 40 -9.36 6.86 10.36
N TRP A 41 -8.40 7.74 10.56
CA TRP A 41 -7.30 7.91 9.65
C TRP A 41 -6.04 8.40 10.36
N GLU A 42 -4.89 8.07 9.79
CA GLU A 42 -3.59 8.55 10.27
C GLU A 42 -2.67 8.80 9.08
N ALA A 43 -2.20 10.03 8.94
CA ALA A 43 -1.26 10.37 7.89
C ALA A 43 0.10 9.71 8.14
N GLU A 44 0.68 9.13 7.10
CA GLU A 44 2.06 8.65 7.09
C GLU A 44 2.90 9.62 6.26
N GLY A 45 3.10 10.81 6.82
CA GLY A 45 3.68 11.94 6.12
C GLY A 45 2.76 12.46 5.00
N ASP A 46 3.35 12.90 3.90
CA ASP A 46 2.61 13.47 2.75
C ASP A 46 2.44 12.48 1.59
N LYS A 47 2.80 11.21 1.74
CA LYS A 47 2.78 10.23 0.63
C LYS A 47 1.71 9.15 0.79
N SER A 48 1.32 8.85 2.01
CA SER A 48 0.27 7.87 2.29
C SER A 48 -0.52 8.25 3.52
N ILE A 49 -1.66 7.59 3.65
CA ILE A 49 -2.55 7.70 4.80
C ILE A 49 -3.07 6.29 5.14
N LEU A 50 -3.12 5.99 6.42
CA LEU A 50 -3.78 4.81 6.94
C LEU A 50 -5.26 5.14 7.15
N LEU A 51 -6.13 4.25 6.69
CA LEU A 51 -7.58 4.36 6.80
C LEU A 51 -8.10 3.16 7.56
N ARG A 52 -8.99 3.38 8.53
CA ARG A 52 -9.66 2.31 9.26
C ARG A 52 -11.13 2.22 8.85
N ASP A 53 -11.56 1.03 8.46
CA ASP A 53 -12.96 0.79 8.13
C ASP A 53 -13.84 0.54 9.38
N ARG A 54 -15.13 0.32 9.17
CA ARG A 54 -16.09 -0.06 10.23
C ARG A 54 -15.82 -1.41 10.88
N THR A 55 -15.04 -2.28 10.25
CA THR A 55 -14.68 -3.62 10.75
C THR A 55 -13.32 -3.64 11.46
N ASN A 56 -12.75 -2.46 11.75
CA ASN A 56 -11.43 -2.25 12.37
C ASN A 56 -10.26 -2.78 11.53
N ARG A 57 -10.44 -2.89 10.22
CA ARG A 57 -9.37 -3.24 9.29
C ARG A 57 -8.67 -1.96 8.85
N TRP A 58 -7.34 -2.04 8.79
CA TRP A 58 -6.50 -0.96 8.33
C TRP A 58 -6.07 -1.17 6.88
N TYR A 59 -6.02 -0.04 6.17
CA TYR A 59 -5.68 0.06 4.77
C TYR A 59 -4.69 1.21 4.60
N ARG A 60 -3.64 1.01 3.81
CA ARG A 60 -2.75 2.09 3.40
C ARG A 60 -3.16 2.56 2.03
N ALA A 61 -3.61 3.81 1.93
CA ALA A 61 -3.81 4.51 0.67
C ALA A 61 -2.54 5.31 0.35
N THR A 62 -1.92 5.03 -0.79
CA THR A 62 -0.76 5.77 -1.30
C THR A 62 -1.24 6.76 -2.35
N PHE A 63 -0.80 8.01 -2.26
CA PHE A 63 -1.16 9.05 -3.21
C PHE A 63 -0.33 8.95 -4.49
N VAL A 64 -0.89 9.37 -5.63
CA VAL A 64 -0.16 9.44 -6.92
C VAL A 64 1.03 10.39 -6.84
N GLY A 65 0.86 11.48 -6.09
CA GLY A 65 1.91 12.46 -5.80
C GLY A 65 2.00 12.75 -4.31
N ARG A 66 2.64 13.85 -3.93
CA ARG A 66 2.56 14.31 -2.54
C ARG A 66 1.18 14.92 -2.28
N CYS A 67 0.67 14.67 -1.08
CA CYS A 67 -0.52 15.28 -0.50
C CYS A 67 -0.07 16.17 0.67
N PRO A 68 0.29 17.44 0.41
CA PRO A 68 0.95 18.27 1.40
C PRO A 68 0.03 18.54 2.59
N ARG A 69 0.58 18.39 3.79
CA ARG A 69 -0.07 18.78 5.05
C ARG A 69 -1.35 17.99 5.38
N VAL A 70 -1.56 16.82 4.77
CA VAL A 70 -2.72 15.96 5.07
C VAL A 70 -2.80 15.58 6.55
N GLY A 71 -1.65 15.34 7.19
CA GLY A 71 -1.57 15.05 8.62
C GLY A 71 -1.91 16.21 9.55
N TYR A 72 -2.01 17.44 9.04
CA TYR A 72 -2.43 18.61 9.81
C TYR A 72 -3.89 18.98 9.58
N SER A 73 -4.61 18.24 8.72
CA SER A 73 -5.99 18.55 8.38
C SER A 73 -6.92 18.18 9.53
N ASN A 74 -7.85 19.08 9.89
CA ASN A 74 -8.82 18.77 10.95
C ASN A 74 -9.90 17.80 10.48
N THR A 75 -10.18 17.80 9.17
CA THR A 75 -11.22 16.98 8.56
C THR A 75 -10.78 16.57 7.16
N LEU A 76 -11.18 15.36 6.77
CA LEU A 76 -10.99 14.83 5.43
C LEU A 76 -12.34 14.46 4.83
N VAL A 77 -12.50 14.75 3.55
CA VAL A 77 -13.64 14.31 2.74
C VAL A 77 -13.15 13.22 1.80
N PHE A 78 -13.76 12.05 1.87
CA PHE A 78 -13.44 10.91 1.00
C PHE A 78 -14.34 10.95 -0.23
N GLU A 79 -13.75 11.21 -1.39
CA GLU A 79 -14.45 11.20 -2.67
C GLU A 79 -14.32 9.81 -3.29
N THR A 80 -15.42 9.06 -3.23
CA THR A 80 -15.50 7.69 -3.70
C THR A 80 -15.83 7.59 -5.18
N ASP A 81 -15.75 6.37 -5.71
CA ASP A 81 -16.36 6.05 -7.00
C ASP A 81 -17.92 6.20 -6.96
N PRO A 82 -18.60 6.08 -8.12
CA PRO A 82 -20.06 6.15 -8.19
C PRO A 82 -20.82 5.06 -7.41
N SER A 83 -20.17 3.95 -7.04
CA SER A 83 -20.74 2.90 -6.21
C SER A 83 -20.67 3.21 -4.71
N GLY A 84 -20.00 4.31 -4.34
CA GLY A 84 -19.73 4.67 -2.95
C GLY A 84 -18.55 3.92 -2.34
N THR A 85 -17.72 3.30 -3.16
CA THR A 85 -16.53 2.54 -2.77
C THR A 85 -15.29 3.42 -2.84
N PHE A 86 -14.42 3.31 -1.83
CA PHE A 86 -13.13 4.00 -1.83
C PHE A 86 -12.04 3.05 -2.32
N ASP A 87 -11.38 3.42 -3.41
CA ASP A 87 -10.40 2.61 -4.15
C ASP A 87 -9.27 3.46 -4.73
N ARG A 88 -8.41 2.87 -5.57
CA ARG A 88 -7.30 3.60 -6.21
C ARG A 88 -7.69 4.71 -7.17
N PHE A 89 -8.96 4.83 -7.57
CA PHE A 89 -9.44 5.89 -8.45
C PHE A 89 -10.11 7.02 -7.67
N SER A 90 -10.30 6.81 -6.36
CA SER A 90 -10.85 7.78 -5.42
C SER A 90 -9.85 8.89 -5.06
N SER A 91 -10.33 9.94 -4.39
CA SER A 91 -9.51 11.03 -3.88
C SER A 91 -9.86 11.43 -2.46
N ILE A 92 -8.92 12.07 -1.77
CA ILE A 92 -9.12 12.63 -0.44
C ILE A 92 -8.99 14.14 -0.54
N LYS A 93 -10.06 14.85 -0.19
CA LYS A 93 -10.05 16.30 -0.04
C LYS A 93 -9.76 16.69 1.39
N SER A 94 -8.82 17.61 1.53
CA SER A 94 -8.46 18.27 2.78
C SER A 94 -8.64 19.79 2.63
N GLU A 95 -8.49 20.51 3.74
CA GLU A 95 -8.37 21.97 3.74
C GLU A 95 -7.18 22.49 2.90
N TYR A 96 -6.21 21.63 2.57
CA TYR A 96 -5.00 21.99 1.81
C TYR A 96 -5.04 21.55 0.33
N GLY A 97 -6.09 20.87 -0.11
CA GLY A 97 -6.26 20.46 -1.50
C GLY A 97 -6.79 19.03 -1.68
N ASN A 98 -6.83 18.61 -2.95
CA ASN A 98 -7.26 17.27 -3.35
C ASN A 98 -6.07 16.34 -3.57
N CYS A 99 -6.16 15.13 -3.02
CA CYS A 99 -5.11 14.14 -3.05
C CYS A 99 -5.59 12.88 -3.75
N GLN A 100 -5.12 12.70 -4.98
CA GLN A 100 -5.46 11.53 -5.79
C GLN A 100 -4.82 10.26 -5.20
N VAL A 101 -5.63 9.24 -4.96
CA VAL A 101 -5.13 7.92 -4.58
C VAL A 101 -4.52 7.24 -5.81
N GLY A 102 -3.42 6.52 -5.62
CA GLY A 102 -2.77 5.70 -6.63
C GLY A 102 -2.85 4.20 -6.36
N SER A 103 -2.89 3.82 -5.07
CA SER A 103 -3.10 2.45 -4.61
C SER A 103 -3.70 2.39 -3.22
N ILE A 104 -4.40 1.30 -2.92
CA ILE A 104 -4.89 0.92 -1.60
C ILE A 104 -4.55 -0.53 -1.35
N VAL A 105 -3.89 -0.79 -0.23
CA VAL A 105 -3.49 -2.14 0.18
C VAL A 105 -3.86 -2.37 1.64
N ARG A 106 -3.97 -3.63 2.06
CA ARG A 106 -4.11 -3.96 3.48
C ARG A 106 -2.87 -3.55 4.25
N ALA A 107 -3.08 -3.03 5.44
CA ALA A 107 -2.01 -2.57 6.32
C ALA A 107 -2.24 -3.03 7.77
N GLU A 108 -1.17 -2.98 8.54
CA GLU A 108 -1.24 -3.07 10.00
C GLU A 108 -1.79 -1.77 10.58
N ALA A 109 -2.24 -1.83 11.84
CA ALA A 109 -2.62 -0.63 12.56
C ALA A 109 -1.41 0.32 12.75
N PRO A 110 -1.63 1.65 12.76
CA PRO A 110 -0.55 2.59 13.06
C PRO A 110 0.04 2.34 14.44
N LYS A 111 1.36 2.46 14.55
CA LYS A 111 2.06 2.28 15.83
C LYS A 111 1.55 3.23 16.92
N SER A 112 1.14 4.44 16.55
CA SER A 112 0.65 5.45 17.50
C SER A 112 -0.72 5.10 18.10
N LYS A 113 -1.51 4.26 17.42
CA LYS A 113 -2.85 3.83 17.84
C LYS A 113 -2.87 2.39 18.38
N GLY A 114 -1.70 1.75 18.45
CA GLY A 114 -1.46 0.48 19.13
C GLY A 114 -1.90 -0.74 18.32
N GLY A 115 -0.92 -1.46 17.76
CA GLY A 115 -0.97 -2.91 17.75
C GLY A 115 -0.75 -3.38 19.20
N LYS A 116 -1.77 -3.99 19.80
CA LYS A 116 -1.69 -4.63 21.10
C LYS A 116 -2.01 -6.10 20.94
#